data_AF-A0A2U3D9R1-F1
#
_entry.id   AF-A0A2U3D9R1-F1
#
_cell.length_a   1.000
_cell.length_b   1.000
_cell.length_c   1.000
_cell.angle_alpha   90.00
_cell.angle_beta   90.00
_cell.angle_gamma   90.00
#
_symmetry.space_group_name_H-M   'P 1'
#
loop_
_entity.id
_entity.type
_entity.pdbx_description
1 polymer ?
#
loop_
_entity_poly.entity_id
_entity_poly.type
_entity_poly.pdbx_seq_one_letter_code
_entity_poly.pdbx_strand_id
1 'polypeptide(L)'
;MTSQADASTGSLDTLKENIKRIDKHNLFDALKRVKDMKPEQWRDPNVVRELTQNLAQDIGVKVDPKRIDAFMNAYTDVTKNADDKGPTVSVEEIAKKYGGSHVDEKTIKEIKKFVK
;
A
#
# COMPACT_ATOMS: atom_id res chain seq x y z
N MET A 1 24.48 19.73 -25.77
CA MET A 1 24.38 18.74 -24.67
C MET A 1 23.97 19.49 -23.43
N THR A 2 22.70 19.42 -23.05
CA THR A 2 22.21 20.00 -21.80
C THR A 2 21.36 18.93 -21.14
N SER A 3 21.97 18.29 -20.14
CA SER A 3 21.34 17.28 -19.30
C SER A 3 20.21 17.91 -18.50
N GLN A 4 18.98 17.53 -18.82
CA GLN A 4 17.83 17.74 -17.95
C GLN A 4 17.85 16.59 -16.94
N ALA A 5 18.43 16.86 -15.77
CA ALA A 5 18.25 16.00 -14.61
C ALA A 5 16.77 16.12 -14.22
N ASP A 6 15.96 15.18 -14.69
CA ASP A 6 14.64 14.90 -14.14
C ASP A 6 14.84 14.67 -12.64
N ALA A 7 14.42 15.66 -11.85
CA ALA A 7 14.28 15.51 -10.42
C ALA A 7 13.17 14.49 -10.20
N SER A 8 13.52 13.21 -10.18
CA SER A 8 12.66 12.11 -9.76
C SER A 8 12.17 12.42 -8.35
N THR A 9 11.03 13.09 -8.21
CA THR A 9 10.31 13.18 -6.95
C THR A 9 10.05 11.75 -6.49
N GLY A 10 10.72 11.33 -5.41
CA GLY A 10 10.68 9.95 -4.93
C GLY A 10 9.24 9.48 -4.68
N SER A 11 9.01 8.18 -4.71
CA SER A 11 7.66 7.62 -4.51
C SER A 11 7.05 8.03 -3.17
N LEU A 12 7.89 8.17 -2.13
CA LEU A 12 7.52 8.73 -0.84
C LEU A 12 7.11 10.22 -0.91
N ASP A 13 7.78 11.03 -1.72
CA ASP A 13 7.46 12.46 -1.84
C ASP A 13 6.14 12.65 -2.59
N THR A 14 5.90 11.84 -3.63
CA THR A 14 4.59 11.76 -4.32
C THR A 14 3.49 11.32 -3.35
N LEU A 15 3.75 10.31 -2.51
CA LEU A 15 2.80 9.87 -1.48
C LEU A 15 2.48 11.00 -0.49
N LYS A 16 3.49 11.71 0.01
CA LYS A 16 3.30 12.86 0.92
C LYS A 16 2.48 13.97 0.28
N GLU A 17 2.77 14.32 -0.96
CA GLU A 17 2.02 15.35 -1.69
C GLU A 17 0.55 14.94 -1.89
N ASN A 18 0.29 13.67 -2.19
CA ASN A 18 -1.07 13.16 -2.27
C ASN A 18 -1.77 13.20 -0.90
N ILE A 19 -1.11 12.78 0.18
CA ILE A 19 -1.66 12.83 1.55
C ILE A 19 -2.01 14.26 1.97
N LYS A 20 -1.22 15.27 1.58
CA LYS A 20 -1.55 16.67 1.87
C LYS A 20 -2.85 17.14 1.21
N ARG A 21 -3.25 16.52 0.11
CA ARG A 21 -4.48 16.83 -0.63
C ARG A 21 -5.69 16.06 -0.13
N ILE A 22 -5.46 15.01 0.68
CA ILE A 22 -6.52 14.19 1.26
C ILE A 22 -7.11 14.92 2.47
N ASP A 23 -8.43 14.91 2.57
CA ASP A 23 -9.11 15.39 3.76
C ASP A 23 -8.71 14.52 4.97
N LYS A 24 -8.20 15.16 6.03
CA LYS A 24 -7.67 14.44 7.20
C LYS A 24 -8.74 13.62 7.90
N HIS A 25 -9.98 14.09 7.94
CA HIS A 25 -11.09 13.36 8.56
C HIS A 25 -11.36 12.07 7.81
N ASN A 26 -11.46 12.15 6.47
CA ASN A 26 -11.63 10.97 5.62
C ASN A 26 -10.47 9.97 5.78
N LEU A 27 -9.23 10.45 5.86
CA LEU A 27 -8.07 9.59 6.10
C LEU A 27 -8.14 8.89 7.47
N PHE A 28 -8.52 9.60 8.53
CA PHE A 28 -8.65 9.00 9.86
C PHE A 28 -9.79 7.98 9.92
N ASP A 29 -10.92 8.24 9.29
CA ASP A 29 -12.05 7.30 9.22
C ASP A 29 -11.71 6.06 8.40
N ALA A 30 -10.94 6.25 7.32
CA ALA A 30 -10.39 5.18 6.51
C ALA A 30 -9.43 4.30 7.34
N LEU A 31 -8.48 4.91 8.07
CA LEU A 31 -7.57 4.18 8.97
C LEU A 31 -8.30 3.51 10.14
N LYS A 32 -9.36 4.13 10.67
CA LYS A 32 -10.19 3.57 11.74
C LYS A 32 -10.89 2.30 11.27
N ARG A 33 -11.42 2.26 10.04
CA ARG A 33 -12.03 1.04 9.47
C ARG A 33 -11.03 -0.10 9.31
N VAL A 34 -9.80 0.20 8.89
CA VAL A 34 -8.71 -0.80 8.84
C VAL A 34 -8.41 -1.33 10.24
N LYS A 35 -8.33 -0.44 11.24
CA LYS A 35 -8.06 -0.81 12.64
C LYS A 35 -9.18 -1.65 13.27
N ASP A 36 -10.43 -1.31 12.98
CA ASP A 36 -11.61 -1.94 13.56
C ASP A 36 -12.00 -3.25 12.83
N MET A 37 -11.30 -3.59 11.73
CA MET A 37 -11.50 -4.83 10.99
C MET A 37 -11.05 -6.04 11.82
N LYS A 38 -11.95 -7.02 11.97
CA LYS A 38 -11.69 -8.25 12.73
C LYS A 38 -10.69 -9.16 12.01
N PRO A 39 -9.90 -9.96 12.74
CA PRO A 39 -8.96 -10.90 12.12
C PRO A 39 -9.58 -11.85 11.10
N GLU A 40 -10.81 -12.32 11.30
CA GLU A 40 -11.48 -13.20 10.33
C GLU A 40 -11.81 -12.48 9.02
N GLN A 41 -12.09 -11.18 9.08
CA GLN A 41 -12.41 -10.37 7.90
C GLN A 41 -11.19 -10.14 7.02
N TRP A 42 -10.00 -10.05 7.63
CA TRP A 42 -8.75 -10.04 6.88
C TRP A 42 -8.63 -11.33 6.04
N ARG A 43 -9.00 -12.50 6.59
CA ARG A 43 -8.86 -13.75 5.85
C ARG A 43 -9.72 -13.86 4.59
N ASP A 44 -10.73 -13.01 4.40
CA ASP A 44 -11.55 -12.97 3.21
C ASP A 44 -11.00 -11.97 2.16
N PRO A 45 -10.47 -12.44 1.02
CA PRO A 45 -9.94 -11.56 -0.03
C PRO A 45 -10.99 -10.62 -0.63
N ASN A 46 -12.27 -10.97 -0.63
CA ASN A 46 -13.31 -10.11 -1.17
C ASN A 46 -13.55 -8.92 -0.25
N VAL A 47 -13.58 -9.16 1.06
CA VAL A 47 -13.73 -8.12 2.09
C VAL A 47 -12.54 -7.15 2.05
N VAL A 48 -11.32 -7.68 1.90
CA VAL A 48 -10.12 -6.84 1.79
C VAL A 48 -10.12 -6.03 0.49
N ARG A 49 -10.53 -6.61 -0.65
CA ARG A 49 -10.66 -5.88 -1.92
C ARG A 49 -11.65 -4.72 -1.81
N GLU A 50 -12.82 -4.97 -1.24
CA GLU A 50 -13.85 -3.95 -1.05
C GLU A 50 -13.36 -2.84 -0.12
N LEU A 51 -12.70 -3.20 0.98
CA LEU A 51 -12.07 -2.22 1.88
C LEU A 51 -11.07 -1.33 1.14
N THR A 52 -10.19 -1.91 0.31
CA THR A 52 -9.21 -1.14 -0.48
C THR A 52 -9.87 -0.20 -1.47
N GLN A 53 -10.93 -0.65 -2.14
CA GLN A 53 -11.70 0.18 -3.07
C GLN A 53 -12.36 1.36 -2.35
N ASN A 54 -13.01 1.10 -1.21
CA ASN A 54 -13.66 2.14 -0.41
C ASN A 54 -12.61 3.13 0.13
N LEU A 55 -11.49 2.63 0.66
CA LEU A 55 -10.39 3.45 1.15
C LEU A 55 -9.91 4.45 0.09
N ALA A 56 -9.72 3.97 -1.15
CA ALA A 56 -9.32 4.81 -2.28
C ALA A 56 -10.35 5.90 -2.61
N GLN A 57 -11.64 5.57 -2.56
CA GLN A 57 -12.72 6.53 -2.78
C GLN A 57 -12.77 7.60 -1.68
N ASP A 58 -12.67 7.20 -0.41
CA ASP A 58 -12.78 8.12 0.72
C ASP A 58 -11.64 9.14 0.77
N ILE A 59 -10.44 8.69 0.41
CA ILE A 59 -9.29 9.58 0.28
C ILE A 59 -9.28 10.32 -1.07
N GLY A 60 -10.29 10.16 -1.91
CA GLY A 60 -10.42 10.87 -3.20
C GLY A 60 -9.34 10.51 -4.22
N VAL A 61 -8.70 9.34 -4.09
CA VAL A 61 -7.66 8.89 -5.00
C VAL A 61 -8.28 7.95 -6.03
N LYS A 62 -8.23 8.35 -7.31
CA LYS A 62 -8.55 7.44 -8.42
C LYS A 62 -7.45 6.40 -8.55
N VAL A 63 -7.75 5.17 -8.14
CA VAL A 63 -6.82 4.04 -8.27
C VAL A 63 -7.15 3.27 -9.53
N ASP A 64 -6.14 3.03 -10.36
CA ASP A 64 -6.26 2.13 -11.51
C ASP A 64 -6.62 0.72 -11.02
N PRO A 65 -7.64 0.04 -11.59
CA PRO A 65 -7.99 -1.33 -11.21
C PRO A 65 -6.80 -2.29 -11.16
N LYS A 66 -5.81 -2.12 -12.05
CA LYS A 66 -4.58 -2.92 -12.06
C LYS A 66 -3.74 -2.76 -10.79
N ARG A 67 -3.78 -1.58 -10.16
CA ARG A 67 -3.10 -1.33 -8.89
C ARG A 67 -3.82 -1.98 -7.72
N ILE A 68 -5.16 -2.04 -7.76
CA ILE A 68 -5.95 -2.79 -6.78
C ILE A 68 -5.64 -4.29 -6.93
N ASP A 69 -5.58 -4.81 -8.15
CA ASP A 69 -5.24 -6.22 -8.37
C ASP A 69 -3.81 -6.54 -7.94
N ALA A 70 -2.84 -5.65 -8.21
CA ALA A 70 -1.48 -5.81 -7.72
C ALA A 70 -1.41 -5.84 -6.18
N PHE A 71 -2.17 -4.97 -5.51
CA PHE A 71 -2.32 -5.00 -4.06
C PHE A 71 -2.95 -6.31 -3.57
N MET A 72 -4.02 -6.78 -4.20
CA MET A 72 -4.69 -8.03 -3.80
C MET A 72 -3.82 -9.26 -4.00
N ASN A 73 -2.96 -9.27 -5.03
CA ASN A 73 -1.99 -10.33 -5.23
C ASN A 73 -0.88 -10.28 -4.16
N ALA A 74 -0.35 -9.10 -3.85
CA ALA A 74 0.59 -8.92 -2.73
C ALA A 74 -0.02 -9.39 -1.41
N TYR A 75 -1.26 -8.98 -1.13
CA TYR A 75 -2.02 -9.38 0.05
C TYR A 75 -2.15 -10.90 0.14
N THR A 76 -2.55 -11.55 -0.94
CA THR A 76 -2.73 -13.00 -1.02
C THR A 76 -1.40 -13.74 -0.82
N ASP A 77 -0.30 -13.27 -1.42
CA ASP A 77 1.01 -13.88 -1.26
C ASP A 77 1.52 -13.83 0.19
N VAL A 78 1.30 -12.69 0.85
CA VAL A 78 1.66 -12.48 2.26
C VAL A 78 0.81 -13.34 3.19
N THR A 79 -0.48 -13.52 2.88
CA THR A 79 -1.45 -14.19 3.77
C THR A 79 -1.62 -15.68 3.53
N LYS A 80 -1.49 -16.18 2.29
CA LYS A 80 -1.56 -17.62 2.00
C LYS A 80 -0.35 -18.38 2.51
N ASN A 81 0.81 -17.72 2.55
CA ASN A 81 2.04 -18.32 3.06
C ASN A 81 2.31 -17.91 4.52
N ALA A 82 1.43 -17.12 5.15
CA ALA A 82 1.58 -16.81 6.56
C ALA A 82 1.25 -18.05 7.40
N ASP A 83 2.23 -18.52 8.16
CA ASP A 83 2.02 -19.49 9.23
C ASP A 83 1.71 -18.75 10.55
N ASP A 84 1.58 -19.47 11.66
CA ASP A 84 1.38 -18.86 13.00
C ASP A 84 2.55 -17.94 13.43
N LYS A 85 3.64 -17.86 12.65
CA LYS A 85 4.82 -17.02 12.88
C LYS A 85 4.86 -15.77 11.98
N GLY A 86 3.86 -15.58 11.10
CA GLY A 86 3.72 -14.41 10.25
C GLY A 86 4.09 -14.67 8.78
N PRO A 87 4.20 -13.62 7.96
CA PRO A 87 4.47 -13.76 6.53
C PRO A 87 5.85 -14.37 6.28
N THR A 88 5.92 -15.38 5.41
CA THR A 88 7.20 -15.98 4.98
C THR A 88 7.97 -15.13 3.97
N VAL A 89 7.37 -14.04 3.51
CA VAL A 89 7.88 -13.16 2.46
C VAL A 89 8.16 -11.77 3.04
N SER A 90 9.34 -11.23 2.74
CA SER A 90 9.75 -9.94 3.29
C SER A 90 9.04 -8.76 2.61
N VAL A 91 8.95 -7.64 3.34
CA VAL A 91 8.44 -6.35 2.81
C VAL A 91 9.16 -5.95 1.52
N GLU A 92 10.47 -6.21 1.45
CA GLU A 92 11.28 -5.86 0.28
C GLU A 92 10.91 -6.69 -0.96
N GLU A 93 10.72 -8.00 -0.78
CA GLU A 93 10.30 -8.89 -1.87
C GLU A 93 8.92 -8.52 -2.38
N ILE A 94 7.96 -8.25 -1.50
CA ILE A 94 6.62 -7.80 -1.89
C ILE A 94 6.68 -6.45 -2.64
N ALA A 95 7.41 -5.48 -2.08
CA ALA A 95 7.50 -4.14 -2.66
C ALA A 95 8.15 -4.17 -4.05
N LYS A 96 9.22 -4.95 -4.23
CA LYS A 96 9.86 -5.11 -5.54
C LYS A 96 8.98 -5.86 -6.53
N LYS A 97 8.32 -6.94 -6.09
CA LYS A 97 7.49 -7.79 -6.97
C LYS A 97 6.24 -7.07 -7.48
N TYR A 98 5.54 -6.33 -6.62
CA TYR A 98 4.24 -5.72 -6.96
C TYR A 98 4.31 -4.20 -7.17
N GLY A 99 5.29 -3.52 -6.56
CA GLY A 99 5.56 -2.10 -6.77
C GLY A 99 6.45 -1.82 -7.97
N GLY A 100 7.28 -2.78 -8.37
CA GLY A 100 8.19 -2.67 -9.51
C GLY A 100 9.19 -1.52 -9.36
N SER A 101 9.48 -0.83 -10.47
CA SER A 101 10.40 0.31 -10.50
C SER A 101 9.84 1.58 -9.85
N HIS A 102 8.58 1.59 -9.43
CA HIS A 102 7.96 2.74 -8.76
C HIS A 102 8.23 2.80 -7.27
N VAL A 103 8.87 1.78 -6.68
CA VAL A 103 9.19 1.75 -5.25
C VAL A 103 10.71 1.79 -5.11
N ASP A 104 11.23 2.95 -4.70
CA ASP A 104 12.64 3.17 -4.44
C ASP A 104 13.09 2.59 -3.08
N GLU A 105 14.39 2.34 -2.93
CA GLU A 105 14.97 1.76 -1.72
C GLU A 105 14.70 2.57 -0.46
N LYS A 106 14.65 3.90 -0.59
CA LYS A 106 14.33 4.81 0.53
C LYS A 106 12.91 4.55 1.03
N THR A 107 11.97 4.35 0.11
CA THR A 107 10.58 4.02 0.43
C THR A 107 10.47 2.66 1.11
N ILE A 108 11.20 1.63 0.63
CA ILE A 108 11.27 0.32 1.29
C ILE A 108 11.82 0.45 2.72
N LYS A 109 12.89 1.23 2.91
CA LYS A 109 13.51 1.47 4.22
C LYS A 109 12.56 2.15 5.20
N GLU A 110 11.74 3.09 4.75
CA GLU A 110 10.73 3.73 5.61
C GLU A 110 9.61 2.75 5.98
N ILE A 111 9.09 1.95 5.05
CA ILE A 111 8.04 0.96 5.33
C ILE A 111 8.52 -0.07 6.36
N LYS A 112 9.77 -0.54 6.25
CA LYS A 112 10.38 -1.50 7.20
C LYS A 112 10.42 -0.99 8.64
N LYS A 113 10.29 0.32 8.91
CA LYS A 113 10.24 0.84 10.30
C LYS A 113 8.91 0.52 10.99
N PHE A 114 7.86 0.27 10.23
CA PHE A 114 6.50 0.06 10.74
C PHE A 114 6.07 -1.40 10.75
N VAL A 115 6.78 -2.26 10.00
CA VAL A 115 6.57 -3.72 10.00
C VAL A 115 7.61 -4.32 10.94
N LYS A 116 7.15 -4.90 12.05
CA LYS A 116 8.00 -5.58 13.04
C LYS A 116 8.02 -7.07 12.80
#